data_AF-A0A0H4QFY8-F1
#
_entry.id   AF-A0A0H4QFY8-F1
#
_cell.length_a   1.000
_cell.length_b   1.000
_cell.length_c   1.000
_cell.angle_alpha   90.00
_cell.angle_beta   90.00
_cell.angle_gamma   90.00
#
_symmetry.space_group_name_H-M   'P 1'
#
loop_
_entity.id
_entity.type
_entity.pdbx_description
1 polymer ?
#
loop_
_entity_poly.entity_id
_entity_poly.type
_entity_poly.pdbx_seq_one_letter_code
_entity_poly.pdbx_strand_id
1 'polypeptide(L)' 'MNDKHVYKNYMQYMFECHGNSIESTIVWMSKHYGETPQIFKTAKRELTAEQRNEIIREILGGSEC' A
#
# COMPACT_ATOMS: atom_id res chain seq x y z
N MET A 1 17.67 1.85 1.66
CA MET A 1 16.25 1.58 2.01
C MET A 1 15.55 1.12 0.75
N ASN A 2 14.75 0.06 0.79
CA ASN A 2 14.03 -0.41 -0.40
C ASN A 2 12.58 0.09 -0.33
N ASP A 3 12.26 1.14 -1.10
CA ASP A 3 10.95 1.79 -1.07
C ASP A 3 9.82 0.84 -1.49
N LYS A 4 10.06 -0.08 -2.43
CA LYS A 4 9.09 -1.12 -2.78
C LYS A 4 8.77 -2.00 -1.57
N HIS A 5 9.79 -2.42 -0.81
CA HIS A 5 9.60 -3.26 0.37
C HIS A 5 8.89 -2.52 1.50
N VAL A 6 9.26 -1.26 1.77
CA VAL A 6 8.59 -0.41 2.75
C VAL A 6 7.12 -0.22 2.39
N TYR A 7 6.83 0.14 1.14
CA TYR A 7 5.47 0.36 0.67
C TYR A 7 4.64 -0.93 0.75
N LYS A 8 5.20 -2.06 0.28
CA LYS A 8 4.54 -3.38 0.31
C LYS A 8 4.20 -3.81 1.73
N ASN A 9 5.16 -3.79 2.66
CA ASN A 9 4.94 -4.25 4.03
C ASN A 9 3.84 -3.44 4.72
N TYR A 10 3.85 -2.11 4.54
CA TYR A 10 2.83 -1.26 5.16
C TYR A 10 1.45 -1.48 4.52
N MET A 11 1.36 -1.54 3.19
CA MET A 11 0.08 -1.81 2.50
C MET A 11 -0.49 -3.17 2.86
N GLN A 12 0.37 -4.20 2.97
CA GLN A 12 -0.03 -5.54 3.36
C GLN A 12 -0.53 -5.59 4.80
N TYR A 13 0.21 -4.95 5.73
CA TYR A 13 -0.24 -4.82 7.13
C TYR A 13 -1.61 -4.15 7.23
N MET A 14 -1.82 -3.03 6.51
CA MET A 14 -3.12 -2.34 6.52
C MET A 14 -4.23 -3.20 5.91
N PHE A 15 -3.92 -3.92 4.83
CA PHE A 15 -4.86 -4.84 4.19
C PHE A 15 -5.33 -5.94 5.15
N GLU A 16 -4.40 -6.57 5.87
CA GLU A 16 -4.69 -7.58 6.90
C GLU A 16 -5.49 -6.97 8.07
N CYS A 17 -5.10 -5.78 8.55
CA CYS A 17 -5.81 -5.05 9.62
C CYS A 17 -7.25 -4.69 9.26
N HIS A 18 -7.54 -4.55 7.97
CA HIS A 18 -8.88 -4.28 7.45
C HIS A 18 -9.57 -5.55 6.93
N GLY A 19 -9.17 -6.73 7.40
CA GLY A 19 -9.85 -7.98 7.10
C GLY A 19 -9.74 -8.39 5.63
N ASN A 20 -8.60 -8.09 5.00
CA ASN A 20 -8.36 -8.33 3.58
C ASN A 20 -9.36 -7.61 2.66
N SER A 21 -9.89 -6.46 3.11
CA SER A 21 -10.75 -5.59 2.31
C SER A 21 -9.94 -4.43 1.72
N ILE A 22 -9.74 -4.46 0.39
CA ILE A 22 -9.04 -3.36 -0.31
C ILE A 22 -9.85 -2.07 -0.29
N GLU A 23 -11.18 -2.16 -0.32
CA GLU A 23 -12.07 -1.00 -0.22
C GLU A 23 -11.87 -0.29 1.13
N SER A 24 -11.96 -1.05 2.23
CA SER A 24 -11.76 -0.50 3.59
C SER A 24 -10.35 0.06 3.76
N THR A 25 -9.35 -0.62 3.20
CA THR A 25 -7.95 -0.16 3.22
C THR A 25 -7.78 1.18 2.50
N ILE A 26 -8.32 1.34 1.29
CA ILE A 26 -8.21 2.59 0.51
C ILE A 26 -8.94 3.72 1.23
N VAL A 27 -10.17 3.48 1.70
CA VAL A 27 -10.97 4.49 2.42
C VAL A 27 -10.23 5.00 3.66
N TRP A 28 -9.65 4.09 4.45
CA TRP A 28 -8.88 4.47 5.63
C TRP A 28 -7.60 5.23 5.25
N MET A 29 -6.83 4.71 4.29
CA MET A 29 -5.57 5.32 3.85
C MET A 29 -5.76 6.73 3.26
N SER A 30 -6.87 6.99 2.57
CA SER A 30 -7.20 8.31 2.05
C SER A 30 -7.58 9.30 3.16
N LYS A 31 -8.26 8.85 4.21
CA LYS A 31 -8.68 9.71 5.34
C LYS A 31 -7.54 9.98 6.33
N HIS A 32 -6.70 8.98 6.58
CA HIS A 32 -5.67 9.01 7.62
C HIS A 32 -4.25 9.14 7.05
N TYR A 33 -4.10 9.58 5.79
CA TYR A 33 -2.79 9.66 5.16
C TYR A 33 -1.76 10.46 5.97
N GLY A 34 -2.19 11.56 6.60
CA GLY A 34 -1.32 12.38 7.45
C GLY A 34 -0.72 11.63 8.64
N GLU A 35 -1.47 10.67 9.19
CA GLU A 35 -1.12 9.85 10.36
C GLU A 35 -0.23 8.65 10.01
N THR A 36 -0.08 8.34 8.71
CA THR A 36 0.78 7.23 8.28
C THR A 36 2.26 7.51 8.59
N PRO A 37 3.08 6.47 8.82
CA PRO A 37 4.50 6.62 9.11
C PRO A 37 5.25 7.42 8.04
N GLN A 38 6.20 8.26 8.46
CA GLN A 38 6.98 9.08 7.54
C GLN A 38 7.73 8.25 6.49
N ILE A 39 8.25 7.09 6.89
CA ILE A 39 8.95 6.15 6.00
C ILE A 39 8.04 5.63 4.88
N PHE A 40 6.77 5.37 5.17
CA PHE A 40 5.78 4.98 4.17
C PHE A 40 5.45 6.13 3.22
N LYS A 41 5.26 7.34 3.75
CA LYS A 41 5.00 8.54 2.95
C LYS A 41 6.13 8.83 1.96
N THR A 42 7.38 8.70 2.42
CA THR A 42 8.57 8.81 1.57
C THR A 42 8.57 7.72 0.50
N ALA A 43 8.42 6.44 0.87
CA ALA A 43 8.39 5.35 -0.10
C ALA A 43 7.26 5.51 -1.15
N LYS A 44 6.06 5.93 -0.74
CA LYS A 44 4.95 6.21 -1.65
C LYS A 44 5.30 7.30 -2.66
N ARG A 45 6.05 8.33 -2.26
CA ARG A 45 6.46 9.46 -3.11
C ARG A 45 7.52 9.06 -4.14
N GLU A 46 8.47 8.22 -3.75
CA GLU A 46 9.55 7.76 -4.63
C GLU A 46 9.07 6.75 -5.68
N LEU A 47 8.00 6.01 -5.40
CA LEU A 47 7.42 5.04 -6.35
C LEU A 47 6.52 5.71 -7.39
N THR A 48 6.51 5.18 -8.62
CA THR A 48 5.55 5.57 -9.65
C THR A 48 4.15 4.99 -9.38
N ALA A 49 3.14 5.47 -10.09
CA ALA A 49 1.80 4.87 -10.00
C ALA A 49 1.80 3.39 -10.42
N GLU A 50 2.54 3.05 -11.48
CA GLU A 50 2.66 1.68 -11.98
C GLU A 50 3.29 0.75 -10.93
N GLN A 51 4.40 1.16 -10.31
CA GLN A 51 5.06 0.37 -9.28
C GLN A 51 4.17 0.13 -8.05
N ARG A 52 3.41 1.15 -7.63
CA ARG A 52 2.45 0.98 -6.53
C ARG A 52 1.31 0.05 -6.92
N ASN A 53 0.80 0.15 -8.14
CA ASN A 53 -0.27 -0.72 -8.64
C ASN A 53 0.19 -2.18 -8.77
N GLU A 54 1.42 -2.42 -9.22
CA GLU A 54 2.05 -3.75 -9.24
C GLU A 54 2.07 -4.36 -7.83
N ILE A 55 2.58 -3.62 -6.84
CA ILE A 55 2.60 -4.07 -5.44
C ILE A 55 1.20 -4.35 -4.91
N ILE A 56 0.22 -3.50 -5.22
CA ILE A 56 -1.17 -3.72 -4.80
C ILE A 56 -1.72 -5.01 -5.42
N ARG A 57 -1.46 -5.29 -6.71
CA ARG A 57 -1.87 -6.55 -7.35
C ARG A 57 -1.22 -7.77 -6.69
N GLU A 58 0.07 -7.69 -6.39
CA GLU A 58 0.78 -8.76 -5.65
C GLU A 58 0.11 -9.06 -4.30
N ILE A 59 -0.30 -8.03 -3.54
CA ILE A 59 -0.98 -8.19 -2.25
C ILE A 59 -2.36 -8.84 -2.42
N LEU A 60 -3.10 -8.45 -3.47
CA LEU A 60 -4.43 -8.99 -3.74
C LEU A 60 -4.41 -10.41 -4.33
N GLY A 61 -3.23 -10.96 -4.65
CA GLY A 61 -3.08 -12.25 -5.33
C GLY A 61 -3.64 -12.24 -6.76
N GLY A 62 -3.74 -11.06 -7.38
CA GLY A 62 -4.33 -10.90 -8.70
C GLY A 62 -3.35 -11.30 -9.81
N SER A 63 -3.68 -12.37 -10.54
CA SER A 63 -3.10 -12.65 -11.86
C SER A 63 -3.60 -11.62 -12.88
N GLU A 64 -2.77 -11.33 -13.89
CA GLU A 64 -3.09 -10.43 -15.00
C GLU A 64 -4.44 -10.81 -15.66
N CYS A 65 -5.30 -9.82 -15.92
CA CYS A 65 -6.54 -9.98 -16.67
C CYS A 65 -6.27 -10.10 -18.17
#